data_AF-A0A7N0UQR8-F1
#
_entry.id   AF-A0A7N0UQR8-F1
#
_cell.length_a   1.000
_cell.length_b   1.000
_cell.length_c   1.000
_cell.angle_alpha   90.00
_cell.angle_beta   90.00
_cell.angle_gamma   90.00
#
_symmetry.space_group_name_H-M   'P 1'
#
loop_
_entity.id
_entity.type
_entity.pdbx_description
1 polymer ?
#
loop_
_entity_poly.entity_id
_entity_poly.type
_entity_poly.pdbx_seq_one_letter_code
_entity_poly.pdbx_strand_id
1 'polypeptide(L)'
;MTTILMIIIDSSKSGAAQEAVKNAVRGSKTITEQEARQILGVSEKATWEEVMQKYNTLFERNAQCGSFYLQSKVHRAKECLEAVYQAKSQKPAD
;
A
#
# COMPACT_ATOMS: atom_id res chain seq x y z
N MET A 1 -5.61 5.83 -23.67
CA MET A 1 -5.21 4.65 -22.89
C MET A 1 -5.05 5.01 -21.41
N THR A 2 -6.14 5.35 -20.71
CA THR A 2 -6.20 5.28 -19.24
C THR A 2 -7.68 5.22 -18.84
N THR A 3 -8.32 4.07 -19.03
CA THR A 3 -9.72 3.85 -18.64
C THR A 3 -9.95 2.37 -18.36
N ILE A 4 -9.67 1.91 -17.14
CA ILE A 4 -10.30 0.73 -16.52
C ILE A 4 -10.46 1.10 -15.05
N LEU A 5 -11.54 1.79 -14.71
CA LEU A 5 -12.82 1.22 -14.31
C LEU A 5 -12.70 0.52 -12.95
N MET A 6 -12.88 1.35 -11.92
CA MET A 6 -13.39 0.97 -10.60
C MET A 6 -14.72 0.24 -10.81
N ILE A 7 -14.68 -1.09 -10.75
CA ILE A 7 -15.88 -1.93 -10.86
C ILE A 7 -16.68 -1.74 -9.57
N ILE A 8 -17.84 -1.11 -9.73
CA ILE A 8 -18.97 -1.18 -8.82
C ILE A 8 -19.34 -2.67 -8.67
N ILE A 9 -19.13 -3.25 -7.49
CA ILE A 9 -19.81 -4.48 -7.11
C ILE A 9 -20.83 -4.10 -6.04
N ASP A 10 -22.00 -3.69 -6.51
CA ASP A 10 -23.22 -3.86 -5.74
C ASP A 10 -23.60 -5.35 -5.85
N SER A 11 -23.61 -6.05 -4.71
CA SER A 11 -24.15 -7.41 -4.60
C SER A 11 -24.68 -7.57 -3.18
N SER A 12 -25.86 -7.04 -2.96
CA SER A 12 -26.69 -7.45 -1.83
C SER A 12 -27.10 -8.93 -1.99
N LYS A 13 -26.92 -9.71 -0.91
CA LYS A 13 -27.45 -11.07 -0.63
C LYS A 13 -26.56 -12.27 -0.96
N SER A 14 -25.72 -12.69 0.00
CA SER A 14 -25.73 -14.06 0.53
C SER A 14 -24.77 -14.21 1.73
N GLY A 15 -25.25 -14.74 2.86
CA GLY A 15 -24.54 -14.86 4.16
C GLY A 15 -23.30 -15.76 4.18
N ALA A 16 -22.84 -16.28 3.03
CA ALA A 16 -21.58 -16.99 2.87
C ALA A 16 -20.43 -16.09 2.36
N ALA A 17 -20.74 -14.86 1.92
CA ALA A 17 -19.74 -13.91 1.42
C ALA A 17 -18.87 -13.33 2.55
N GLN A 18 -19.41 -13.18 3.78
CA GLN A 18 -18.67 -12.55 4.88
C GLN A 18 -17.41 -13.34 5.26
N GLU A 19 -17.44 -14.66 5.28
CA GLU A 19 -16.26 -15.48 5.61
C GLU A 19 -15.22 -15.48 4.48
N ALA A 20 -15.65 -15.40 3.21
CA ALA A 20 -14.74 -15.22 2.07
C ALA A 20 -14.10 -13.83 2.05
N VAL A 21 -14.84 -12.77 2.41
CA VAL A 21 -14.26 -11.42 2.56
C VAL A 21 -13.32 -11.40 3.76
N LYS A 22 -13.67 -12.02 4.90
CA LYS A 22 -12.80 -12.12 6.07
C LYS A 22 -11.53 -12.92 5.79
N ASN A 23 -11.61 -13.97 4.96
CA ASN A 23 -10.46 -14.76 4.55
C ASN A 23 -9.63 -14.08 3.45
N ALA A 24 -10.25 -13.35 2.52
CA ALA A 24 -9.55 -12.49 1.57
C ALA A 24 -8.85 -11.32 2.28
N VAL A 25 -9.43 -10.82 3.37
CA VAL A 25 -8.82 -9.82 4.26
C VAL A 25 -7.74 -10.45 5.16
N ARG A 26 -7.84 -11.72 5.54
CA ARG A 26 -6.77 -12.47 6.24
C ARG A 26 -5.60 -12.89 5.33
N GLY A 27 -5.85 -13.14 4.05
CA GLY A 27 -4.84 -13.40 3.02
C GLY A 27 -4.19 -12.11 2.48
N SER A 28 -4.90 -10.99 2.61
CA SER A 28 -4.38 -9.64 2.43
C SER A 28 -3.75 -9.17 3.74
N LYS A 29 -2.59 -9.72 4.13
CA LYS A 29 -1.80 -9.13 5.22
C LYS A 29 -1.68 -7.62 4.95
N THR A 30 -2.39 -6.83 5.73
CA THR A 30 -2.30 -5.38 5.72
C THR A 30 -0.83 -5.07 5.98
N ILE A 31 -0.16 -4.43 5.01
CA ILE A 31 1.25 -4.11 5.16
C ILE A 31 1.37 -3.23 6.41
N THR A 32 2.12 -3.71 7.39
CA THR A 32 2.43 -2.93 8.60
C THR A 32 3.44 -1.84 8.27
N GLU A 33 3.52 -0.78 9.09
CA GLU A 33 4.53 0.27 8.91
C GLU A 33 5.96 -0.29 8.85
N GLN A 34 6.25 -1.27 9.70
CA GLN A 34 7.56 -1.94 9.73
C GLN A 34 7.84 -2.69 8.42
N GLU A 35 6.88 -3.47 7.92
CA GLU A 35 7.01 -4.15 6.63
C GLU A 35 7.13 -3.16 5.47
N ALA A 36 6.38 -2.05 5.49
CA ALA A 36 6.48 -1.01 4.48
C ALA A 36 7.89 -0.41 4.42
N ARG A 37 8.48 -0.12 5.60
CA ARG A 37 9.85 0.37 5.71
C ARG A 37 10.87 -0.64 5.19
N GLN A 38 10.67 -1.93 5.48
CA GLN A 38 11.53 -3.01 4.96
C GLN A 38 11.41 -3.14 3.44
N ILE A 39 10.21 -3.08 2.88
CA ILE A 39 9.97 -3.15 1.43
C ILE A 39 10.65 -1.98 0.70
N LEU A 40 10.60 -0.76 1.26
CA LEU A 40 11.24 0.41 0.67
C LEU A 40 12.71 0.58 1.05
N GLY A 41 13.22 -0.25 1.98
CA GLY A 41 14.60 -0.16 2.46
C GLY A 41 14.92 1.17 3.17
N VAL A 42 13.96 1.69 3.94
CA VAL A 42 14.09 2.96 4.67
C VAL A 42 14.17 2.73 6.17
N SER A 43 14.94 3.57 6.86
CA SER A 43 15.04 3.55 8.33
C SER A 43 13.83 4.24 8.98
N GLU A 44 13.61 3.99 10.27
CA GLU A 44 12.50 4.59 11.02
C GLU A 44 12.55 6.11 11.11
N LYS A 45 13.75 6.69 10.96
CA LYS A 45 14.02 8.13 10.98
C LYS A 45 13.98 8.77 9.59
N ALA A 46 13.68 8.00 8.55
CA ALA A 46 13.63 8.54 7.20
C ALA A 46 12.61 9.67 7.12
N THR A 47 12.95 10.71 6.37
CA THR A 47 12.02 11.77 5.99
C THR A 47 11.07 11.27 4.91
N TRP A 48 9.94 11.96 4.74
CA TRP A 48 8.98 11.63 3.68
C TRP A 48 9.62 11.72 2.28
N GLU A 49 10.52 12.68 2.09
CA GLU A 49 11.27 12.87 0.84
C GLU A 49 12.15 11.66 0.51
N GLU A 50 12.89 11.14 1.51
CA GLU A 50 13.70 9.92 1.34
C GLU A 50 12.85 8.69 1.01
N VAL A 51 11.67 8.57 1.64
CA VAL A 51 10.70 7.50 1.34
C VAL A 51 10.24 7.57 -0.11
N MET A 52 9.89 8.77 -0.59
CA MET A 52 9.41 8.97 -1.96
C MET A 52 10.51 8.71 -3.00
N GLN A 53 11.75 9.12 -2.71
CA GLN A 53 12.90 8.85 -3.58
C GLN A 53 13.17 7.34 -3.72
N LYS A 54 13.13 6.61 -2.60
CA LYS A 54 13.29 5.14 -2.60
C LYS A 54 12.15 4.45 -3.33
N TYR A 55 10.91 4.90 -3.10
CA TYR A 55 9.72 4.41 -3.78
C TYR A 55 9.85 4.55 -5.30
N ASN A 56 10.15 5.75 -5.82
CA ASN A 56 10.27 5.98 -7.27
C ASN A 56 11.33 5.07 -7.89
N THR A 57 12.52 5.01 -7.29
CA THR A 57 13.62 4.16 -7.75
C THR A 57 13.22 2.67 -7.84
N LEU A 58 12.57 2.15 -6.80
CA LEU A 58 12.11 0.76 -6.76
C LEU A 58 10.96 0.50 -7.74
N PHE A 59 10.05 1.46 -7.88
CA PHE A 59 8.89 1.34 -8.75
C PHE A 59 9.31 1.30 -10.23
N GLU A 60 10.20 2.20 -10.65
CA GLU A 60 10.75 2.22 -12.01
C GLU A 60 11.55 0.96 -12.31
N ARG A 61 12.44 0.54 -11.41
CA ARG A 61 13.23 -0.69 -11.57
C ARG A 61 12.34 -1.93 -11.67
N ASN A 62 11.30 -2.01 -10.85
CA ASN A 62 10.37 -3.15 -10.89
C ASN A 62 9.48 -3.12 -12.13
N ALA A 63 9.16 -1.93 -12.66
CA ALA A 63 8.44 -1.79 -13.93
C ALA A 63 9.23 -2.40 -15.09
N GLN A 64 10.55 -2.16 -15.11
CA GLN A 64 11.45 -2.72 -16.13
C GLN A 64 11.55 -4.24 -16.06
N CYS A 65 11.50 -4.82 -14.85
CA CYS A 65 11.50 -6.27 -14.65
C CYS A 65 10.12 -6.93 -14.86
N GLY A 66 9.06 -6.14 -15.11
CA GLY A 66 7.72 -6.65 -15.45
C GLY A 66 6.98 -7.38 -14.32
N SER A 67 7.43 -7.30 -13.07
CA SER A 67 6.78 -8.01 -11.95
C SER A 67 5.67 -7.16 -11.33
N PHE A 68 4.42 -7.43 -11.76
CA PHE A 68 3.23 -6.81 -11.19
C PHE A 68 3.09 -7.04 -9.67
N TYR A 69 3.52 -8.20 -9.19
CA TYR A 69 3.49 -8.52 -7.75
C TYR A 69 4.41 -7.59 -6.96
N LEU A 70 5.65 -7.38 -7.43
CA LEU A 70 6.62 -6.50 -6.75
C LEU A 70 6.18 -5.03 -6.82
N GLN A 71 5.65 -4.58 -7.95
CA GLN A 71 5.07 -3.24 -8.06
C GLN A 71 3.90 -3.05 -7.09
N SER A 72 2.97 -4.01 -7.01
CA SER A 72 1.84 -3.96 -6.09
C SER A 72 2.28 -3.91 -4.61
N LYS A 73 3.38 -4.58 -4.26
CA LYS A 73 3.97 -4.53 -2.92
C LYS A 73 4.60 -3.17 -2.60
N VAL A 74 5.38 -2.61 -3.53
CA VAL A 74 6.02 -1.29 -3.37
C VAL A 74 4.96 -0.18 -3.28
N HIS A 75 3.91 -0.25 -4.08
CA HIS A 75 2.80 0.71 -4.02
C HIS A 75 2.06 0.66 -2.68
N ARG A 76 1.68 -0.54 -2.22
CA ARG A 76 1.01 -0.70 -0.92
C ARG A 76 1.88 -0.26 0.27
N ALA A 77 3.19 -0.45 0.18
CA ALA A 77 4.13 0.04 1.19
C ALA A 77 4.13 1.58 1.27
N LYS A 78 4.08 2.25 0.11
CA LYS A 78 3.98 3.71 0.03
C LYS A 78 2.68 4.22 0.65
N GLU A 79 1.54 3.61 0.31
CA GLU A 79 0.23 3.98 0.88
C GLU A 79 0.19 3.81 2.41
N CYS A 80 0.80 2.74 2.93
CA CYS A 80 0.90 2.52 4.38
C CYS A 80 1.67 3.63 5.08
N LEU A 81 2.84 4.02 4.55
CA LEU A 81 3.63 5.11 5.13
C LEU A 81 2.94 6.46 4.96
N GLU A 82 2.31 6.72 3.82
CA GLU A 82 1.60 7.97 3.57
C GLU A 82 0.55 8.24 4.65
N ALA A 83 -0.24 7.23 5.04
CA ALA A 83 -1.21 7.34 6.12
C ALA A 83 -0.55 7.69 7.47
N VAL A 84 0.64 7.14 7.77
CA VAL A 84 1.40 7.43 9.00
C VAL A 84 1.92 8.87 9.01
N TYR A 85 2.49 9.35 7.90
CA TYR A 85 3.01 10.73 7.81
C TYR A 85 1.89 11.77 7.80
N GLN A 86 0.75 11.48 7.18
CA GLN A 86 -0.45 12.33 7.27
C GLN A 86 -0.96 12.41 8.71
N ALA A 87 -1.05 11.27 9.42
CA ALA A 87 -1.45 11.24 10.82
C ALA A 87 -0.47 12.00 11.75
N LYS A 88 0.83 11.99 11.43
CA LYS A 88 1.84 12.78 12.15
C LYS A 88 1.70 14.28 11.89
N SER A 89 1.36 14.68 10.67
CA SER A 89 1.17 16.09 10.31
C SER A 89 -0.13 16.69 10.89
N GLN A 90 -1.10 15.85 11.25
CA GLN A 90 -2.39 16.25 11.83
C GLN A 90 -2.43 16.24 13.36
N LYS A 91 -1.35 15.93 14.07
CA LYS A 91 -1.30 16.18 15.52
C LYS A 91 -1.08 17.67 15.75
N PRO A 92 -2.08 18.46 16.19
CA PRO A 92 -1.79 19.78 16.73
C PRO A 92 -0.85 19.58 17.92
N ALA A 93 0.22 20.37 17.94
CA ALA A 93 1.06 20.52 19.11
C ALA A 93 0.16 20.92 20.29
N ASP A 94 0.27 20.19 21.40
CA ASP A 94 -0.21 20.62 22.71
C ASP A 94 0.69 21.76 23.21
#